data_AF-A0A1H5MMV7-F1
#
_entry.id   AF-A0A1H5MMV7-F1
#
_cell.length_a   1.000
_cell.length_b   1.000
_cell.length_c   1.000
_cell.angle_alpha   90.00
_cell.angle_beta   90.00
_cell.angle_gamma   90.00
#
_symmetry.space_group_name_H-M   'P 1'
#
loop_
_entity.id
_entity.type
_entity.pdbx_description
1 polymer ?
#
loop_
_entity_poly.entity_id
_entity_poly.type
_entity_poly.pdbx_seq_one_letter_code
_entity_poly.pdbx_strand_id
1 'polypeptide(L)'
;MRRFCLILLAFICSNGVFGQEISKEDILVGFACGVSADKSSKIVKEITELLEEKDYNSISEFLFSKNSGKVFLAIIVLERLDKYNYNKLNSEQKERIRLLKEYGLLVYNCWGCSSELNTLNEILQQEVYMGYEEWLEEIIPIK
;
A
#
# COMPACT_ATOMS: atom_id res chain seq x y z
N MET A 1 -31.45 -41.17 11.02
CA MET A 1 -30.24 -40.42 11.45
C MET A 1 -29.10 -40.46 10.42
N ARG A 2 -28.80 -41.58 9.75
CA ARG A 2 -27.68 -41.69 8.79
C ARG A 2 -27.82 -40.89 7.47
N ARG A 3 -29.04 -40.53 7.06
CA ARG A 3 -29.32 -39.76 5.84
C ARG A 3 -29.25 -38.23 6.03
N PHE A 4 -29.36 -37.75 7.26
CA PHE A 4 -29.32 -36.31 7.57
C PHE A 4 -27.88 -35.77 7.60
N CYS A 5 -26.89 -36.61 7.93
CA CYS A 5 -25.48 -36.22 7.94
C CYS A 5 -24.89 -35.96 6.54
N LEU A 6 -25.48 -36.52 5.47
CA LEU A 6 -24.96 -36.36 4.11
C LEU A 6 -25.34 -35.01 3.48
N ILE A 7 -26.45 -34.40 3.93
CA ILE A 7 -26.92 -33.11 3.40
C ILE A 7 -26.13 -31.95 4.02
N LEU A 8 -25.69 -32.09 5.28
CA LEU A 8 -24.85 -31.11 5.97
C LEU A 8 -23.41 -31.04 5.42
N LEU A 9 -22.90 -32.14 4.84
CA LEU A 9 -21.56 -32.16 4.25
C LEU A 9 -21.48 -31.45 2.89
N ALA A 10 -22.60 -31.34 2.16
CA ALA A 10 -22.65 -30.69 0.85
C ALA A 10 -22.71 -29.15 0.95
N PHE A 11 -23.14 -28.60 2.09
CA PHE A 11 -23.28 -27.15 2.29
C PHE A 11 -21.98 -26.45 2.71
N ILE A 12 -20.93 -27.21 3.05
CA ILE A 12 -19.64 -26.67 3.51
C ILE A 12 -18.70 -26.38 2.33
N CYS A 13 -18.93 -26.99 1.16
CA CYS A 13 -18.08 -26.82 -0.03
C CYS A 13 -18.47 -25.64 -0.93
N SER A 14 -19.57 -24.93 -0.65
CA SER A 14 -20.05 -23.81 -1.47
C SER A 14 -19.51 -22.45 -1.05
N ASN A 15 -18.70 -22.36 0.00
CA ASN A 15 -17.87 -21.17 0.24
C ASN A 15 -16.63 -21.25 -0.68
N GLY A 16 -16.87 -21.18 -1.98
CA GLY A 16 -15.84 -20.75 -2.92
C GLY A 16 -15.45 -19.34 -2.50
N VAL A 17 -14.39 -19.22 -1.71
CA VAL A 17 -13.72 -17.95 -1.46
C VAL A 17 -13.37 -17.41 -2.84
N PHE A 18 -14.14 -16.42 -3.29
CA PHE A 18 -13.81 -15.61 -4.45
C PHE A 18 -12.52 -14.86 -4.06
N GLY A 19 -11.37 -15.48 -4.32
CA GLY A 19 -10.11 -14.76 -4.40
C GLY A 19 -10.18 -13.88 -5.63
N GLN A 20 -10.58 -12.62 -5.46
CA GLN A 20 -10.30 -11.62 -6.49
C GLN A 20 -8.77 -11.53 -6.59
N GLU A 21 -8.22 -12.00 -7.69
CA GLU A 21 -6.80 -11.85 -8.01
C GLU A 21 -6.53 -10.34 -8.12
N ILE A 22 -5.69 -9.82 -7.24
CA ILE A 22 -5.31 -8.41 -7.30
C ILE A 22 -4.42 -8.27 -8.54
N SER A 23 -4.85 -7.43 -9.50
CA SER A 23 -4.08 -7.21 -10.71
C SER A 23 -2.75 -6.52 -10.39
N LYS A 24 -1.76 -6.73 -11.25
CA LYS A 24 -0.45 -6.09 -11.14
C LYS A 24 -0.57 -4.57 -11.19
N GLU A 25 -1.49 -4.07 -12.00
CA GLU A 25 -1.83 -2.66 -12.16
C GLU A 25 -2.41 -2.08 -10.86
N ASP A 26 -3.17 -2.86 -10.11
CA ASP A 26 -3.78 -2.43 -8.85
C ASP A 26 -2.79 -2.38 -7.67
N ILE A 27 -1.61 -3.01 -7.76
CA ILE A 27 -0.53 -2.93 -6.74
C ILE A 27 0.65 -2.04 -7.16
N LEU A 28 0.65 -1.56 -8.40
CA LEU A 28 1.74 -0.77 -8.96
C LEU A 28 1.87 0.56 -8.23
N VAL A 29 3.07 0.87 -7.76
CA VAL A 29 3.43 2.19 -7.21
C VAL A 29 4.29 2.93 -8.22
N GLY A 30 3.81 4.08 -8.67
CA GLY A 30 4.54 4.88 -9.64
C GLY A 30 4.16 6.33 -9.51
N PHE A 31 5.15 7.20 -9.41
CA PHE A 31 4.95 8.65 -9.32
C PHE A 31 5.16 9.34 -10.68
N ALA A 32 5.75 8.62 -11.65
CA ALA A 32 6.02 9.11 -13.01
C ALA A 32 6.00 7.99 -14.07
N CYS A 33 4.92 7.22 -14.15
CA CYS A 33 4.73 6.08 -15.05
C CYS A 33 3.99 6.45 -16.34
N GLY A 34 4.64 6.25 -17.49
CA GLY A 34 4.02 6.40 -18.82
C GLY A 34 4.36 7.69 -19.60
N VAL A 35 3.98 7.68 -20.88
CA VAL A 35 4.31 8.69 -21.93
C VAL A 35 3.32 9.86 -22.00
N SER A 36 2.24 9.85 -21.21
CA SER A 36 1.20 10.88 -21.17
C SER A 36 1.30 11.74 -19.90
N ALA A 37 0.64 12.91 -19.91
CA ALA A 37 0.86 14.01 -18.98
C ALA A 37 0.44 13.76 -17.51
N ASP A 38 -0.26 12.67 -17.21
CA ASP A 38 -0.86 12.42 -15.90
C ASP A 38 -0.33 11.09 -15.33
N LYS A 39 0.82 11.17 -14.65
CA LYS A 39 1.84 10.11 -14.57
C LYS A 39 1.86 9.28 -13.27
N SER A 40 0.90 9.44 -12.37
CA SER A 40 0.86 8.67 -11.12
C SER A 40 0.03 7.39 -11.25
N SER A 41 0.44 6.31 -10.59
CA SER A 41 -0.35 5.08 -10.53
C SER A 41 -1.65 5.31 -9.78
N LYS A 42 -2.65 4.44 -10.02
CA LYS A 42 -3.98 4.55 -9.42
C LYS A 42 -3.92 4.69 -7.88
N ILE A 43 -3.05 3.93 -7.23
CA ILE A 43 -2.90 3.97 -5.77
C ILE A 43 -2.26 5.28 -5.29
N VAL A 44 -1.27 5.79 -6.04
CA VAL A 44 -0.65 7.08 -5.72
C VAL A 44 -1.70 8.19 -5.82
N LYS A 45 -2.56 8.17 -6.84
CA LYS A 45 -3.69 9.12 -6.96
C LYS A 45 -4.66 8.99 -5.79
N GLU A 46 -5.10 7.78 -5.48
CA GLU A 46 -6.02 7.50 -4.35
C GLU A 46 -5.47 8.05 -3.02
N ILE A 47 -4.19 7.80 -2.71
CA ILE A 47 -3.60 8.29 -1.46
C ILE A 47 -3.33 9.80 -1.50
N THR A 48 -3.05 10.37 -2.68
CA THR A 48 -2.96 11.83 -2.85
C THR A 48 -4.29 12.50 -2.51
N GLU A 49 -5.41 11.97 -3.02
CA GLU A 49 -6.76 12.46 -2.72
C GLU A 49 -7.05 12.40 -1.20
N LEU A 50 -6.76 11.26 -0.55
CA LEU A 50 -6.93 11.14 0.91
C LEU A 50 -6.05 12.13 1.70
N LEU A 51 -4.86 12.45 1.21
CA LEU A 51 -3.97 13.43 1.83
C LEU A 51 -4.51 14.86 1.69
N GLU A 52 -5.04 15.22 0.52
CA GLU A 52 -5.71 16.50 0.28
C GLU A 52 -6.93 16.68 1.20
N GLU A 53 -7.68 15.61 1.40
CA GLU A 53 -8.83 15.55 2.32
C GLU A 53 -8.43 15.44 3.80
N LYS A 54 -7.14 15.21 4.09
CA LYS A 54 -6.59 14.94 5.43
C LYS A 54 -7.22 13.72 6.12
N ASP A 55 -7.68 12.75 5.34
CA ASP A 55 -8.23 11.49 5.86
C ASP A 55 -7.11 10.50 6.20
N TYR A 56 -6.37 10.82 7.26
CA TYR A 56 -5.27 9.99 7.73
C TYR A 56 -5.72 8.67 8.36
N ASN A 57 -7.01 8.56 8.71
CA ASN A 57 -7.57 7.32 9.23
C ASN A 57 -7.67 6.28 8.12
N SER A 58 -8.23 6.65 6.96
CA SER A 58 -8.26 5.77 5.79
C SER A 58 -6.86 5.36 5.33
N ILE A 59 -5.91 6.29 5.35
CA ILE A 59 -4.49 5.97 5.06
C ILE A 59 -3.91 4.99 6.09
N SER A 60 -4.27 5.14 7.37
CA SER A 60 -3.83 4.22 8.43
C SER A 60 -4.37 2.80 8.27
N GLU A 61 -5.60 2.65 7.79
CA GLU A 61 -6.20 1.33 7.53
C GLU A 61 -5.41 0.55 6.46
N PHE A 62 -4.77 1.24 5.52
CA PHE A 62 -3.95 0.61 4.49
C PHE A 62 -2.72 -0.12 5.02
N LEU A 63 -2.25 0.14 6.25
CA LEU A 63 -1.20 -0.67 6.90
C LEU A 63 -1.58 -2.15 7.05
N PHE A 64 -2.88 -2.45 7.02
CA PHE A 64 -3.45 -3.80 7.16
C PHE A 64 -4.00 -4.36 5.84
N SER A 65 -3.82 -3.64 4.74
CA SER A 65 -4.27 -4.07 3.42
C SER A 65 -3.48 -5.28 2.91
N LYS A 66 -4.11 -6.07 2.03
CA LYS A 66 -3.43 -7.11 1.24
C LYS A 66 -2.68 -6.52 0.04
N ASN A 67 -2.95 -5.27 -0.32
CA ASN A 67 -2.32 -4.58 -1.44
C ASN A 67 -0.99 -3.97 -0.98
N SER A 68 0.13 -4.53 -1.44
CA SER A 68 1.46 -4.10 -0.98
C SER A 68 1.81 -2.67 -1.40
N GLY A 69 1.29 -2.18 -2.52
CA GLY A 69 1.47 -0.79 -2.94
C GLY A 69 0.78 0.20 -1.98
N LYS A 70 -0.45 -0.13 -1.56
CA LYS A 70 -1.16 0.65 -0.52
C LYS A 70 -0.41 0.65 0.81
N VAL A 71 0.07 -0.53 1.23
CA VAL A 71 0.84 -0.67 2.46
C VAL A 71 2.11 0.17 2.40
N PHE A 72 2.87 0.10 1.30
CA PHE A 72 4.08 0.92 1.09
C PHE A 72 3.80 2.41 1.23
N LEU A 73 2.81 2.92 0.50
CA LEU A 73 2.47 4.34 0.50
C LEU A 73 1.97 4.80 1.88
N ALA A 74 1.18 3.97 2.57
CA ALA A 74 0.76 4.25 3.93
C ALA A 74 1.94 4.38 4.90
N ILE A 75 2.95 3.50 4.81
CA ILE A 75 4.15 3.56 5.64
C ILE A 75 4.85 4.91 5.46
N ILE A 76 5.22 5.26 4.22
CA ILE A 76 6.03 6.47 3.97
C ILE A 76 5.28 7.75 4.33
N VAL A 77 3.96 7.77 4.10
CA VAL A 77 3.11 8.92 4.43
C VAL A 77 2.97 9.07 5.94
N LEU A 78 2.59 8.00 6.65
CA LEU A 78 2.32 8.08 8.08
C LEU A 78 3.58 8.33 8.89
N GLU A 79 4.72 7.77 8.50
CA GLU A 79 6.00 8.08 9.13
C GLU A 79 6.40 9.55 8.93
N ARG A 80 6.15 10.12 7.74
CA ARG A 80 6.37 11.54 7.50
C ARG A 80 5.44 12.39 8.38
N LEU A 81 4.15 12.07 8.42
CA LEU A 81 3.19 12.80 9.24
C LEU A 81 3.52 12.72 10.75
N ASP A 82 3.98 11.57 11.25
CA ASP A 82 4.42 11.39 12.64
C ASP A 82 5.67 12.21 12.95
N LYS A 83 6.67 12.14 12.06
CA LYS A 83 7.94 12.89 12.18
C LYS A 83 7.71 14.39 12.32
N TYR A 84 6.73 14.93 11.60
CA TYR A 84 6.41 16.37 11.62
C TYR A 84 5.19 16.73 12.49
N ASN A 85 4.74 15.80 13.34
CA ASN A 85 3.63 16.00 14.29
C ASN A 85 2.27 16.39 13.67
N TYR A 86 2.03 16.06 12.40
CA TYR A 86 0.73 16.27 11.74
C TYR A 86 -0.29 15.18 12.11
N ASN A 87 0.18 13.93 12.26
CA ASN A 87 -0.62 12.81 12.73
C ASN A 87 0.28 11.84 13.48
N LYS A 88 0.00 11.58 14.76
CA LYS A 88 0.83 10.70 15.57
C LYS A 88 0.45 9.24 15.38
N LEU A 89 1.46 8.43 15.09
CA LEU A 89 1.30 6.98 15.04
C LEU A 89 1.09 6.41 16.44
N ASN A 90 0.06 5.57 16.58
CA ASN A 90 -0.20 4.80 17.80
C ASN A 90 0.72 3.57 17.88
N SER A 91 0.71 2.89 19.04
CA SER A 91 1.61 1.74 19.28
C SER A 91 1.38 0.57 18.32
N GLU A 92 0.13 0.30 17.95
CA GLU A 92 -0.20 -0.79 17.01
C GLU A 92 0.33 -0.48 15.61
N GLN A 93 0.14 0.75 15.15
CA GLN A 93 0.63 1.20 13.84
C GLN A 93 2.16 1.18 13.79
N LYS A 94 2.83 1.65 14.85
CA LYS A 94 4.30 1.61 14.96
C LYS A 94 4.82 0.18 14.89
N GLU A 95 4.22 -0.73 15.63
CA GLU A 95 4.60 -2.13 15.61
C GLU A 95 4.34 -2.77 14.23
N ARG A 96 3.21 -2.45 13.61
CA ARG A 96 2.89 -2.94 12.27
C ARG A 96 3.91 -2.48 11.24
N ILE A 97 4.28 -1.19 11.24
CA ILE A 97 5.30 -0.63 10.35
C ILE A 97 6.66 -1.30 10.58
N ARG A 98 7.05 -1.49 11.85
CA ARG A 98 8.29 -2.16 12.24
C ARG A 98 8.38 -3.56 11.64
N LEU A 99 7.32 -4.37 11.80
CA LEU A 99 7.25 -5.73 11.26
C LEU A 99 7.29 -5.75 9.73
N LEU A 100 6.60 -4.80 9.07
CA LEU A 100 6.59 -4.72 7.60
C LEU A 100 7.98 -4.39 7.01
N LYS A 101 8.75 -3.56 7.71
CA LYS A 101 10.17 -3.29 7.38
C LYS A 101 11.06 -4.49 7.67
N GLU A 102 10.85 -5.19 8.78
CA GLU A 102 11.66 -6.35 9.16
C GLU A 102 11.48 -7.53 8.19
N TYR A 103 10.24 -7.84 7.79
CA TYR A 103 9.94 -9.01 6.96
C TYR A 103 10.00 -8.77 5.44
N GLY A 104 10.50 -7.61 5.00
CA GLY A 104 10.79 -7.35 3.59
C GLY A 104 9.54 -7.32 2.70
N LEU A 105 8.58 -6.43 3.03
CA LEU A 105 7.43 -6.15 2.14
C LEU A 105 7.90 -5.93 0.69
N LEU A 106 7.35 -6.68 -0.25
CA LEU A 106 7.63 -6.52 -1.67
C LEU A 106 6.72 -5.47 -2.31
N VAL A 107 7.33 -4.50 -2.99
CA VAL A 107 6.68 -3.37 -3.63
C VAL A 107 6.92 -3.43 -5.13
N TYR A 108 5.83 -3.46 -5.89
CA TYR A 108 5.88 -3.45 -7.33
C TYR A 108 5.94 -1.99 -7.81
N ASN A 109 7.13 -1.51 -8.14
CA ASN A 109 7.35 -0.10 -8.48
C ASN A 109 7.58 0.10 -9.97
N CYS A 110 7.17 1.27 -10.49
CA CYS A 110 7.40 1.64 -11.87
C CYS A 110 8.26 2.91 -12.00
N TRP A 111 9.10 2.86 -13.03
CA TRP A 111 10.16 3.79 -13.37
C TRP A 111 10.03 4.19 -14.82
N GLY A 112 9.07 5.08 -15.12
CA GLY A 112 8.77 5.47 -16.50
C GLY A 112 8.21 4.30 -17.32
N CYS A 113 9.05 3.66 -18.12
CA CYS A 113 8.69 2.57 -19.04
C CYS A 113 9.01 1.17 -18.49
N SER A 114 9.72 1.06 -17.36
CA SER A 114 10.03 -0.23 -16.73
C SER A 114 9.30 -0.37 -15.40
N SER A 115 9.15 -1.60 -14.95
CA SER A 115 8.59 -1.92 -13.64
C SER A 115 9.30 -3.10 -13.03
N GLU A 116 9.63 -2.98 -11.75
CA GLU A 116 10.47 -3.92 -11.01
C GLU A 116 9.80 -4.26 -9.68
N LEU A 117 10.27 -5.33 -9.07
CA LEU A 117 9.82 -5.76 -7.75
C LEU A 117 10.99 -5.57 -6.80
N ASN A 118 10.82 -4.67 -5.84
CA ASN A 118 11.84 -4.32 -4.86
C ASN A 118 11.28 -4.49 -3.45
N THR A 119 12.11 -4.80 -2.49
CA THR A 119 11.74 -4.78 -1.09
C THR A 119 11.59 -3.35 -0.60
N LEU A 120 10.74 -3.15 0.42
CA LEU A 120 10.57 -1.87 1.09
C LEU A 120 11.92 -1.31 1.57
N ASN A 121 12.81 -2.15 2.08
CA ASN A 121 14.09 -1.69 2.61
C ASN A 121 15.04 -1.20 1.51
N GLU A 122 15.12 -1.89 0.37
CA GLU A 122 15.91 -1.43 -0.79
C GLU A 122 15.43 -0.04 -1.25
N ILE A 123 14.11 0.17 -1.26
CA ILE A 123 13.52 1.47 -1.60
C ILE A 123 13.88 2.55 -0.56
N LEU A 124 13.66 2.26 0.74
CA LEU A 124 13.88 3.24 1.82
C LEU A 124 15.36 3.59 2.04
N GLN A 125 16.27 2.68 1.70
CA GLN A 125 17.71 2.92 1.75
C GLN A 125 18.23 3.67 0.51
N GLN A 126 17.32 4.10 -0.38
CA GLN A 126 17.63 4.80 -1.63
C GLN A 126 18.53 4.01 -2.59
N GLU A 127 18.56 2.68 -2.46
CA GLU A 127 19.18 1.80 -3.47
C GLU A 127 18.34 1.84 -4.78
N VAL A 128 17.08 2.28 -4.67
CA VAL A 128 16.03 2.28 -5.70
C VAL A 128 15.27 3.62 -5.64
N TYR A 129 15.73 4.63 -6.41
CA TYR A 129 15.10 5.96 -6.57
C TYR A 129 13.70 5.98 -7.27
N MET A 130 12.59 5.83 -6.56
CA MET A 130 11.27 5.83 -7.23
C MET A 130 10.51 7.17 -7.27
N GLY A 131 11.12 8.29 -6.87
CA GLY A 131 10.49 9.62 -6.92
C GLY A 131 9.46 9.90 -5.82
N TYR A 132 9.42 9.08 -4.76
CA TYR A 132 8.44 9.23 -3.69
C TYR A 132 8.77 10.40 -2.75
N GLU A 133 10.05 10.75 -2.59
CA GLU A 133 10.48 11.86 -1.73
C GLU A 133 10.00 13.19 -2.29
N GLU A 134 10.17 13.40 -3.60
CA GLU A 134 9.70 14.58 -4.32
C GLU A 134 8.17 14.72 -4.19
N TRP A 135 7.44 13.62 -4.40
CA TRP A 135 5.99 13.60 -4.21
C TRP A 135 5.60 13.94 -2.76
N LEU A 136 6.29 13.37 -1.76
CA LEU A 136 6.05 13.69 -0.34
C LEU A 136 6.37 15.15 0.00
N GLU A 137 7.39 15.75 -0.62
CA GLU A 137 7.71 17.17 -0.48
C GLU A 137 6.65 18.09 -1.10
N GLU A 138 6.08 17.69 -2.22
CA GLU A 138 5.02 18.42 -2.89
C GLU A 138 3.70 18.37 -2.10
N ILE A 139 3.28 17.18 -1.68
CA ILE A 139 1.94 16.96 -1.09
C ILE A 139 1.90 17.15 0.43
N ILE A 140 3.01 16.91 1.13
CA ILE A 140 3.19 17.22 2.56
C ILE A 140 4.39 18.18 2.68
N PRO A 141 4.23 19.45 2.25
CA PRO A 141 5.29 20.43 2.32
C PRO A 141 5.56 20.78 3.78
N ILE A 142 6.80 20.63 4.20
CA ILE A 142 7.24 21.04 5.52
C ILE A 142 7.85 22.43 5.39
N LYS A 143 7.37 23.37 6.20
CA LYS A 143 7.96 24.70 6.35
C LYS A 143 8.88 24.75 7.57
#